data_AF-A0A0D2LEJ1-F1
#
_entry.id   AF-A0A0D2LEJ1-F1
#
_cell.length_a   1.000
_cell.length_b   1.000
_cell.length_c   1.000
_cell.angle_alpha   90.00
_cell.angle_beta   90.00
_cell.angle_gamma   90.00
#
_symmetry.space_group_name_H-M   'P 1'
#
loop_
_entity.id
_entity.type
_entity.pdbx_description
1 polymer ?
#
loop_
_entity_poly.entity_id
_entity_poly.type
_entity_poly.pdbx_seq_one_letter_code
_entity_poly.pdbx_strand_id
1 'polypeptide(L)'
;MNQTTPTLSRVPAAQHWPVHLPVTPILEDTEIQCTKFMAAVITFKTTDIFVQKLECLVDDRIVNEQDWSAFITFCFRLWKCCIFLAIVLIMNTLHFVLPVFTTLALVVLSLAMGSIISALLLIHVHQSFINPSPAHVYDYTASMISPSFGFQLTGLVFSFPLSVLVYAWLIFALQWARFLYV
;
A
#
# COMPACT_ATOMS: atom_id res chain seq x y z
N MET A 1 30.61 63.07 -9.80
CA MET A 1 31.34 62.08 -10.62
C MET A 1 30.33 61.12 -11.22
N ASN A 2 30.50 60.85 -12.52
CA ASN A 2 29.55 60.21 -13.41
C ASN A 2 29.26 58.73 -13.10
N GLN A 3 28.05 58.36 -13.50
CA GLN A 3 27.46 57.04 -13.74
C GLN A 3 28.41 55.94 -14.21
N THR A 4 28.11 54.69 -13.85
CA THR A 4 27.95 53.59 -14.83
C THR A 4 27.23 52.40 -14.20
N THR A 5 25.97 52.22 -14.59
CA THR A 5 25.12 51.06 -14.28
C THR A 5 25.43 49.95 -15.30
N PRO A 6 25.75 48.71 -14.89
CA PRO A 6 26.00 47.63 -15.85
C PRO A 6 24.70 47.11 -16.46
N THR A 7 24.71 47.05 -17.79
CA THR A 7 23.64 46.62 -18.68
C THR A 7 23.43 45.10 -18.65
N LEU A 8 22.15 44.73 -18.57
CA LEU A 8 21.61 43.37 -18.65
C LEU A 8 21.94 42.70 -20.00
N SER A 9 22.60 41.55 -19.98
CA SER A 9 22.70 40.64 -21.14
C SER A 9 21.53 39.66 -21.11
N ARG A 10 20.54 39.87 -22.00
CA ARG A 10 19.41 38.96 -22.22
C ARG A 10 19.91 37.73 -22.99
N VAL A 11 20.00 36.60 -22.30
CA VAL A 11 20.08 35.28 -22.93
C VAL A 11 18.70 34.99 -23.54
N PRO A 12 18.58 34.67 -24.84
CA PRO A 12 17.31 34.29 -25.44
C PRO A 12 16.86 32.95 -24.84
N ALA A 13 15.72 32.98 -24.15
CA ALA A 13 15.05 31.81 -23.63
C ALA A 13 14.75 30.87 -24.81
N ALA A 14 15.36 29.68 -24.79
CA ALA A 14 15.00 28.59 -25.69
C ALA A 14 13.51 28.30 -25.49
N GLN A 15 12.75 28.63 -26.52
CA GLN A 15 11.31 28.42 -26.62
C GLN A 15 11.08 26.91 -26.76
N HIS A 16 11.12 26.21 -25.63
CA HIS A 16 10.74 24.81 -25.52
C HIS A 16 9.24 24.72 -25.78
N TRP A 17 8.89 24.26 -26.98
CA TRP A 17 7.53 23.93 -27.34
C TRP A 17 6.95 22.93 -26.34
N PRO A 18 5.78 23.18 -25.74
CA PRO A 18 5.05 22.12 -25.08
C PRO A 18 4.59 21.17 -26.19
N VAL A 19 5.24 20.01 -26.28
CA VAL A 19 4.72 18.88 -27.03
C VAL A 19 3.45 18.44 -26.29
N HIS A 20 2.33 19.08 -26.62
CA HIS A 20 1.01 18.59 -26.26
C HIS A 20 0.77 17.33 -27.09
N LEU A 21 1.28 16.20 -26.60
CA LEU A 21 0.79 14.90 -27.02
C LEU A 21 -0.72 14.90 -26.76
N PRO A 22 -1.55 14.57 -27.75
CA PRO A 22 -2.97 14.37 -27.50
C PRO A 22 -3.09 13.17 -26.56
N VAL A 23 -3.30 13.45 -25.27
CA VAL A 23 -3.71 12.44 -24.30
C VAL A 23 -5.08 11.98 -24.77
N THR A 24 -5.14 10.80 -25.37
CA THR A 24 -6.39 10.17 -25.76
C THR A 24 -7.07 9.69 -24.49
N PRO A 25 -8.16 10.34 -24.02
CA PRO A 25 -8.76 10.06 -22.71
C PRO A 25 -9.31 8.63 -22.60
N ILE A 26 -9.57 7.97 -23.73
CA ILE A 26 -10.19 6.64 -23.80
C ILE A 26 -9.24 5.52 -23.32
N LEU A 27 -7.92 5.69 -23.50
CA LEU A 27 -6.96 4.65 -23.13
C LEU A 27 -6.65 4.66 -21.62
N GLU A 28 -6.56 5.86 -21.04
CA GLU A 28 -6.19 6.07 -19.63
C GLU A 28 -7.27 5.53 -18.67
N ASP A 29 -8.55 5.80 -18.97
CA ASP A 29 -9.67 5.29 -18.16
C ASP A 29 -9.76 3.75 -18.16
N THR A 30 -9.41 3.10 -19.27
CA THR A 30 -9.48 1.64 -19.40
C THR A 30 -8.34 0.96 -18.63
N GLU A 31 -7.14 1.52 -18.67
CA GLU A 31 -5.97 1.00 -17.96
C GLU A 31 -6.16 1.10 -16.43
N ILE A 32 -6.71 2.23 -15.97
CA ILE A 32 -7.00 2.45 -14.54
C ILE A 32 -8.04 1.44 -14.04
N GLN A 33 -9.07 1.13 -14.81
CA GLN A 33 -10.10 0.15 -14.41
C GLN A 33 -9.56 -1.29 -14.32
N CYS A 34 -8.72 -1.71 -15.28
CA CYS A 34 -8.13 -3.05 -15.27
C CYS A 34 -7.25 -3.26 -14.03
N THR A 35 -6.43 -2.26 -13.70
CA THR A 35 -5.51 -2.30 -12.55
C THR A 35 -6.26 -2.37 -11.23
N LYS A 36 -7.35 -1.59 -11.08
CA LYS A 36 -8.26 -1.66 -9.92
C LYS A 36 -8.85 -3.05 -9.74
N PHE A 37 -9.37 -3.63 -10.82
CA PHE A 37 -9.98 -4.96 -10.77
C PHE A 37 -8.96 -6.04 -10.37
N MET A 38 -7.77 -6.03 -10.96
CA MET A 38 -6.70 -6.98 -10.60
C MET A 38 -6.26 -6.82 -9.15
N ALA A 39 -6.04 -5.59 -8.68
CA ALA A 39 -5.68 -5.32 -7.29
C ALA A 39 -6.77 -5.79 -6.32
N ALA A 40 -8.05 -5.53 -6.63
CA ALA A 40 -9.18 -5.97 -5.81
C ALA A 40 -9.28 -7.50 -5.76
N VAL A 41 -9.09 -8.21 -6.86
CA VAL A 41 -9.13 -9.69 -6.88
C VAL A 41 -7.97 -10.28 -6.08
N ILE A 42 -6.74 -9.78 -6.31
CA ILE A 42 -5.54 -10.29 -5.65
C ILE A 42 -5.59 -10.02 -4.14
N THR A 43 -6.15 -8.89 -3.72
CA THR A 43 -6.20 -8.52 -2.30
C THR A 43 -7.49 -8.92 -1.60
N PHE A 44 -8.36 -9.72 -2.24
CA PHE A 44 -9.69 -10.04 -1.71
C PHE A 44 -10.49 -8.80 -1.31
N LYS A 45 -10.41 -7.74 -2.14
CA LYS A 45 -11.01 -6.41 -1.95
C LYS A 45 -10.49 -5.65 -0.73
N THR A 46 -9.45 -6.13 -0.05
CA THR A 46 -8.91 -5.40 1.10
C THR A 46 -8.28 -4.07 0.67
N THR A 47 -7.66 -4.00 -0.52
CA THR A 47 -7.16 -2.74 -1.09
C THR A 47 -8.27 -1.69 -1.20
N ASP A 48 -9.46 -2.05 -1.68
CA ASP A 48 -10.58 -1.11 -1.86
C ASP A 48 -10.98 -0.46 -0.52
N ILE A 49 -10.94 -1.22 0.58
CA ILE A 49 -11.24 -0.71 1.92
C ILE A 49 -10.22 0.36 2.34
N PHE A 50 -8.93 0.15 2.06
CA PHE A 50 -7.89 1.14 2.37
C PHE A 50 -7.96 2.36 1.46
N VAL A 51 -8.18 2.15 0.16
CA VAL A 51 -8.33 3.24 -0.81
C VAL A 51 -9.51 4.12 -0.41
N GLN A 52 -10.67 3.51 -0.13
CA GLN A 52 -11.85 4.26 0.30
C GLN A 52 -11.60 5.05 1.59
N LYS A 53 -10.92 4.46 2.58
CA LYS A 53 -10.56 5.17 3.82
C LYS A 53 -9.60 6.33 3.56
N LEU A 54 -8.60 6.14 2.68
CA LEU A 54 -7.66 7.18 2.29
C LEU A 54 -8.35 8.31 1.50
N GLU A 55 -9.27 7.98 0.59
CA GLU A 55 -10.06 8.97 -0.14
C GLU A 55 -10.94 9.79 0.82
N CYS A 56 -11.61 9.15 1.78
CA CYS A 56 -12.38 9.85 2.82
C CYS A 56 -11.53 10.73 3.74
N LEU A 57 -10.24 10.43 3.91
CA LEU A 57 -9.32 11.23 4.73
C LEU A 57 -8.88 12.53 4.05
N VAL A 58 -9.04 12.61 2.72
CA VAL A 58 -8.54 13.73 1.90
C VAL A 58 -9.70 14.48 1.25
N ASP A 59 -10.85 14.48 1.89
CA ASP A 59 -11.99 15.27 1.42
C ASP A 59 -11.61 16.76 1.39
N ASP A 60 -11.87 17.43 0.27
CA ASP A 60 -11.49 18.82 0.00
C ASP A 60 -10.00 19.18 0.20
N ARG A 61 -9.08 18.19 0.12
CA ARG A 61 -7.62 18.37 0.36
C ARG A 61 -7.28 18.82 1.78
N ILE A 62 -8.19 18.68 2.74
CA ILE A 62 -7.93 19.01 4.15
C ILE A 62 -7.89 17.70 4.92
N VAL A 63 -6.71 17.33 5.41
CA VAL A 63 -6.57 16.15 6.26
C VAL A 63 -6.75 16.56 7.71
N ASN A 64 -7.83 16.10 8.33
CA ASN A 64 -8.02 16.26 9.77
C ASN A 64 -7.02 15.35 10.51
N GLU A 65 -6.19 15.92 11.37
CA GLU A 65 -5.20 15.20 12.17
C GLU A 65 -5.81 14.06 12.98
N GLN A 66 -7.01 14.29 13.53
CA GLN A 66 -7.69 13.31 14.37
C GLN A 66 -8.10 12.08 13.55
N ASP A 67 -8.63 12.28 12.35
CA ASP A 67 -9.05 11.20 11.46
C ASP A 67 -7.84 10.42 10.93
N TRP A 68 -6.75 11.14 10.60
CA TRP A 68 -5.49 10.52 10.19
C TRP A 68 -4.90 9.65 11.31
N SER A 69 -4.81 10.17 12.53
CA SER A 69 -4.29 9.43 13.68
C SER A 69 -5.15 8.19 13.99
N ALA A 70 -6.48 8.32 13.89
CA ALA A 70 -7.41 7.19 14.03
C ALA A 70 -7.17 6.12 12.96
N PHE A 71 -6.97 6.54 11.70
CA PHE A 71 -6.69 5.63 10.58
C PHE A 71 -5.34 4.90 10.74
N ILE A 72 -4.25 5.62 11.04
CA ILE A 72 -2.95 5.00 11.27
C ILE A 72 -2.99 4.06 12.47
N THR A 73 -3.67 4.45 13.56
CA THR A 73 -3.86 3.58 14.72
C THR A 73 -4.60 2.30 14.35
N PHE A 74 -5.65 2.39 13.52
CA PHE A 74 -6.33 1.22 12.98
C PHE A 74 -5.38 0.33 12.18
N CYS A 75 -4.57 0.90 11.28
CA CYS A 75 -3.60 0.17 10.48
C CYS A 75 -2.59 -0.58 11.37
N PHE A 76 -2.05 0.08 12.40
CA PHE A 76 -1.13 -0.54 13.35
C PHE A 76 -1.74 -1.72 14.09
N ARG A 77 -3.00 -1.60 14.52
CA ARG A 77 -3.71 -2.71 15.18
C ARG A 77 -3.91 -3.88 14.23
N LEU A 78 -4.26 -3.61 12.98
CA LEU A 78 -4.42 -4.64 11.96
C LEU A 78 -3.08 -5.32 11.65
N TRP A 79 -2.00 -4.58 11.43
CA TRP A 79 -0.69 -5.15 11.12
C TRP A 79 -0.15 -5.99 12.28
N LYS A 80 -0.32 -5.54 13.52
CA LYS A 80 -0.01 -6.35 14.72
C LYS A 80 -0.85 -7.63 14.79
N CYS A 81 -2.13 -7.54 14.46
CA CYS A 81 -3.01 -8.72 14.36
C CYS A 81 -2.50 -9.70 13.29
N CYS A 82 -2.09 -9.21 12.12
CA CYS A 82 -1.52 -10.03 11.06
C CYS A 82 -0.25 -10.75 11.52
N ILE A 83 0.65 -10.06 12.24
CA ILE A 83 1.85 -10.69 12.83
C ILE A 83 1.46 -11.81 13.79
N PHE A 84 0.54 -11.56 14.71
CA PHE A 84 0.09 -12.55 15.68
C PHE A 84 -0.51 -13.79 14.99
N LEU A 85 -1.44 -13.58 14.06
CA LEU A 85 -2.08 -14.67 13.31
C LEU A 85 -1.08 -15.44 12.43
N ALA A 86 -0.10 -14.76 11.83
CA ALA A 86 0.95 -15.41 11.06
C ALA A 86 1.84 -16.30 11.94
N ILE A 87 2.19 -15.86 13.15
CA ILE A 87 2.95 -16.68 14.11
C ILE A 87 2.15 -17.93 14.50
N VAL A 88 0.86 -17.77 14.80
CA VAL A 88 -0.03 -18.90 15.10
C VAL A 88 -0.08 -19.87 13.91
N LEU A 89 -0.21 -19.37 12.68
CA LEU A 89 -0.24 -20.17 11.47
C LEU A 89 1.08 -20.92 11.24
N ILE A 90 2.23 -20.28 11.44
CA ILE A 90 3.55 -20.90 11.35
C ILE A 90 3.66 -22.07 12.32
N MET A 91 3.28 -21.86 13.58
CA MET A 91 3.34 -22.92 14.60
C MET A 91 2.44 -24.10 14.20
N ASN A 92 1.21 -23.86 13.77
CA ASN A 92 0.31 -24.94 13.32
C ASN A 92 0.84 -25.66 12.08
N THR A 93 1.42 -24.93 11.12
CA THR A 93 1.99 -25.50 9.89
C THR A 93 3.18 -26.41 10.20
N LEU A 94 4.08 -25.98 11.10
CA LEU A 94 5.24 -26.78 11.50
C LEU A 94 4.84 -28.09 12.22
N HIS A 95 3.81 -28.04 13.07
CA HIS A 95 3.39 -29.21 13.84
C HIS A 95 2.55 -30.19 13.02
N PHE A 96 1.59 -29.71 12.22
CA PHE A 96 0.60 -30.59 11.59
C PHE A 96 0.86 -30.87 10.10
N VAL A 97 1.40 -29.90 9.35
CA VAL A 97 1.44 -29.97 7.88
C VAL A 97 2.82 -30.40 7.38
N LEU A 98 3.89 -29.84 7.97
CA LEU A 98 5.27 -30.11 7.56
C LEU A 98 5.61 -31.60 7.39
N PRO A 99 5.20 -32.53 8.30
CA PRO A 99 5.52 -33.94 8.14
C PRO A 99 4.75 -34.64 7.00
N VAL A 100 3.62 -34.09 6.55
CA VAL A 100 2.75 -34.73 5.55
C VAL A 100 2.98 -34.16 4.14
N PHE A 101 3.07 -32.82 4.02
CA PHE A 101 3.16 -32.13 2.73
C PHE A 101 4.20 -31.01 2.78
N THR A 102 5.49 -31.38 2.76
CA THR A 102 6.61 -30.45 2.98
C THR A 102 6.64 -29.26 2.01
N THR A 103 6.50 -29.48 0.70
CA THR A 103 6.53 -28.39 -0.31
C THR A 103 5.46 -27.34 -0.05
N LEU A 104 4.27 -27.81 0.27
CA LEU A 104 3.09 -27.00 0.50
C LEU A 104 3.17 -26.27 1.85
N ALA A 105 3.73 -26.91 2.89
CA ALA A 105 4.07 -26.26 4.14
C ALA A 105 5.09 -25.13 3.95
N LEU A 106 6.13 -25.33 3.13
CA LEU A 106 7.13 -24.29 2.84
C LEU A 106 6.52 -23.04 2.18
N VAL A 107 5.54 -23.21 1.28
CA VAL A 107 4.81 -22.10 0.66
C VAL A 107 4.02 -21.32 1.73
N VAL A 108 3.28 -22.01 2.60
CA VAL A 108 2.52 -21.38 3.70
C VAL A 108 3.45 -20.61 4.63
N LEU A 109 4.57 -21.23 5.04
CA LEU A 109 5.58 -20.59 5.89
C LEU A 109 6.17 -19.34 5.23
N SER A 110 6.48 -19.41 3.93
CA SER A 110 7.05 -18.29 3.18
C SER A 110 6.07 -17.11 3.10
N LEU A 111 4.79 -17.38 2.83
CA LEU A 111 3.74 -16.35 2.82
C LEU A 111 3.52 -15.76 4.22
N ALA A 112 3.43 -16.60 5.25
CA ALA A 112 3.27 -16.13 6.63
C ALA A 112 4.45 -15.24 7.07
N MET A 113 5.68 -15.62 6.73
CA MET A 113 6.87 -14.79 6.97
C MET A 113 6.84 -13.49 6.16
N GLY A 114 6.41 -13.53 4.90
CA GLY A 114 6.21 -12.34 4.08
C GLY A 114 5.21 -11.35 4.69
N SER A 115 4.11 -11.86 5.24
CA SER A 115 3.14 -11.06 6.01
C SER A 115 3.79 -10.41 7.26
N ILE A 116 4.57 -11.16 8.03
CA ILE A 116 5.27 -10.63 9.21
C ILE A 116 6.25 -9.52 8.82
N ILE A 117 7.12 -9.77 7.84
CA ILE A 117 8.15 -8.83 7.41
C ILE A 117 7.52 -7.53 6.87
N SER A 118 6.51 -7.66 6.01
CA SER A 118 5.81 -6.49 5.46
C SER A 118 5.06 -5.70 6.54
N ALA A 119 4.38 -6.36 7.48
CA ALA A 119 3.74 -5.70 8.62
C ALA A 119 4.75 -4.95 9.50
N LEU A 120 5.90 -5.57 9.82
CA LEU A 120 6.96 -4.93 10.60
C LEU A 120 7.57 -3.73 9.87
N LEU A 121 7.81 -3.85 8.56
CA LEU A 121 8.33 -2.76 7.75
C LEU A 121 7.34 -1.58 7.72
N LEU A 122 6.06 -1.85 7.53
CA LEU A 122 5.01 -0.83 7.53
C LEU A 122 4.89 -0.14 8.89
N ILE A 123 4.90 -0.91 9.99
CA ILE A 123 4.93 -0.38 11.36
C ILE A 123 6.14 0.53 11.53
N HIS A 124 7.33 0.09 11.13
CA HIS A 124 8.56 0.85 11.29
C HIS A 124 8.53 2.18 10.51
N VAL A 125 8.14 2.14 9.23
CA VAL A 125 8.05 3.33 8.36
C VAL A 125 7.00 4.32 8.86
N HIS A 126 5.88 3.83 9.38
CA HIS A 126 4.75 4.70 9.76
C HIS A 126 4.75 5.09 11.24
N GLN A 127 5.72 4.63 12.04
CA GLN A 127 5.74 4.87 13.49
C GLN A 127 5.85 6.34 13.86
N SER A 128 6.55 7.14 13.05
CA SER A 128 6.68 8.58 13.22
C SER A 128 5.38 9.36 12.98
N PHE A 129 4.37 8.74 12.37
CA PHE A 129 3.11 9.40 11.97
C PHE A 129 1.95 9.12 12.93
N ILE A 130 2.22 8.66 14.16
CA ILE A 130 1.18 8.45 15.18
C ILE A 130 0.72 9.80 15.78
N ASN A 131 1.65 10.74 15.96
CA ASN A 131 1.38 12.11 16.45
C ASN A 131 2.06 13.17 15.56
N PRO A 132 1.71 13.24 14.26
CA PRO A 132 2.36 14.15 13.33
C PRO A 132 1.84 15.59 13.50
N SER A 133 2.68 16.57 13.15
CA SER A 133 2.23 17.95 12.95
C SER A 133 1.31 18.04 11.72
N PRO A 134 0.28 18.90 11.71
CA PRO A 134 -0.66 19.03 10.59
C PRO A 134 0.02 19.24 9.24
N ALA A 135 1.05 20.09 9.20
CA ALA A 135 1.81 20.36 7.97
C ALA A 135 2.47 19.09 7.41
N HIS A 136 3.01 18.24 8.29
CA HIS A 136 3.65 16.99 7.88
C HIS A 136 2.64 15.95 7.39
N VAL A 137 1.42 15.93 7.95
CA VAL A 137 0.36 15.03 7.47
C VAL A 137 -0.01 15.39 6.04
N TYR A 138 -0.24 16.68 5.77
CA TYR A 138 -0.61 17.14 4.44
C TYR A 138 0.45 16.77 3.40
N ASP A 139 1.71 17.12 3.64
CA ASP A 139 2.82 16.83 2.72
C ASP A 139 2.99 15.32 2.50
N TYR A 140 2.84 14.54 3.57
CA TYR A 140 2.94 13.09 3.50
C TYR A 140 1.80 12.47 2.70
N THR A 141 0.56 12.83 2.97
CA THR A 141 -0.61 12.32 2.24
C THR A 141 -0.58 12.77 0.78
N ALA A 142 -0.13 13.99 0.48
CA ALA A 142 0.08 14.44 -0.88
C ALA A 142 1.15 13.59 -1.61
N SER A 143 2.22 13.20 -0.92
CA SER A 143 3.26 12.31 -1.48
C SER A 143 2.78 10.88 -1.74
N MET A 144 1.71 10.43 -1.05
CA MET A 144 1.11 9.11 -1.22
C MET A 144 0.18 9.01 -2.43
N ILE A 145 -0.24 10.15 -3.00
CA ILE A 145 -1.13 10.18 -4.16
C ILE A 145 -0.27 10.03 -5.41
N SER A 146 -0.44 8.90 -6.10
CA SER A 146 0.13 8.76 -7.44
C SER A 146 -0.67 9.62 -8.44
N PRO A 147 -0.01 10.35 -9.35
CA PRO A 147 -0.71 11.13 -10.38
C PRO A 147 -1.54 10.24 -11.32
N SER A 148 -1.09 9.00 -11.56
CA SER A 148 -1.76 8.06 -12.47
C SER A 148 -2.72 7.10 -11.75
N PHE A 149 -2.40 6.68 -10.51
CA PHE A 149 -3.14 5.63 -9.81
C PHE A 149 -3.89 6.11 -8.57
N GLY A 150 -3.76 7.38 -8.18
CA GLY A 150 -4.32 7.92 -6.95
C GLY A 150 -3.80 7.16 -5.73
N PHE A 151 -4.69 6.77 -4.82
CA PHE A 151 -4.35 6.00 -3.62
C PHE A 151 -4.23 4.49 -3.84
N GLN A 152 -4.41 3.96 -5.05
CA GLN A 152 -4.44 2.51 -5.26
C GLN A 152 -3.15 1.82 -4.84
N LEU A 153 -1.99 2.38 -5.19
CA LEU A 153 -0.70 1.80 -4.83
C LEU A 153 -0.49 1.83 -3.32
N THR A 154 -0.85 2.94 -2.67
CA THR A 154 -0.78 3.09 -1.21
C THR A 154 -1.72 2.12 -0.52
N GLY A 155 -2.96 1.98 -0.99
CA GLY A 155 -3.93 1.01 -0.47
C GLY A 155 -3.45 -0.43 -0.65
N LEU A 156 -2.84 -0.76 -1.79
CA LEU A 156 -2.22 -2.07 -2.03
C LEU A 156 -1.13 -2.35 -1.00
N VAL A 157 -0.20 -1.41 -0.82
CA VAL A 157 0.91 -1.52 0.14
C VAL A 157 0.39 -1.69 1.58
N PHE A 158 -0.62 -0.91 1.99
CA PHE A 158 -1.21 -1.00 3.33
C PHE A 158 -1.95 -2.32 3.56
N SER A 159 -2.59 -2.86 2.53
CA SER A 159 -3.32 -4.13 2.56
C SER A 159 -2.45 -5.37 2.37
N PHE A 160 -1.18 -5.20 1.98
CA PHE A 160 -0.30 -6.28 1.58
C PHE A 160 -0.09 -7.35 2.67
N PRO A 161 0.20 -7.01 3.94
CA PRO A 161 0.39 -8.03 4.98
C PRO A 161 -0.85 -8.91 5.16
N LEU A 162 -2.03 -8.29 5.17
CA LEU A 162 -3.31 -8.99 5.31
C LEU A 162 -3.57 -9.89 4.09
N SER A 163 -3.36 -9.38 2.88
CA SER A 163 -3.58 -10.14 1.65
C SER A 163 -2.72 -11.40 1.59
N VAL A 164 -1.43 -11.26 1.88
CA VAL A 164 -0.49 -12.39 1.90
C VAL A 164 -0.87 -13.40 2.99
N LEU A 165 -1.29 -12.91 4.16
CA LEU A 165 -1.77 -13.77 5.25
C LEU A 165 -3.03 -14.56 4.86
N VAL A 166 -3.99 -13.93 4.18
CA VAL A 166 -5.21 -14.60 3.70
C VAL A 166 -4.87 -15.74 2.74
N TYR A 167 -3.92 -15.53 1.81
CA TYR A 167 -3.44 -16.62 0.94
C TYR A 167 -2.79 -17.76 1.73
N ALA A 168 -1.98 -17.44 2.74
CA ALA A 168 -1.37 -18.46 3.60
C ALA A 168 -2.44 -19.31 4.32
N TRP A 169 -3.47 -18.66 4.88
CA TRP A 169 -4.60 -19.34 5.53
C TRP A 169 -5.43 -20.17 4.56
N LEU A 170 -5.69 -19.68 3.34
CA LEU A 170 -6.43 -20.42 2.33
C LEU A 170 -5.70 -21.71 1.95
N ILE A 171 -4.40 -21.62 1.69
CA ILE A 171 -3.57 -22.78 1.36
C ILE A 171 -3.52 -23.76 2.53
N PHE A 172 -3.35 -23.28 3.76
CA PHE A 172 -3.39 -24.11 4.96
C PHE A 172 -4.75 -24.81 5.15
N ALA A 173 -5.86 -24.09 4.95
CA ALA A 173 -7.20 -24.66 5.06
C ALA A 173 -7.46 -25.74 4.00
N LEU A 174 -7.00 -25.54 2.77
CA LEU A 174 -7.08 -26.54 1.71
C LEU A 174 -6.26 -27.80 2.03
N GLN A 175 -5.08 -27.63 2.63
CA GLN A 175 -4.27 -28.76 3.10
C GLN A 175 -4.94 -29.52 4.24
N TRP A 176 -5.49 -28.78 5.21
CA TRP A 176 -6.21 -29.37 6.33
C TRP A 176 -7.45 -30.14 5.87
N ALA A 177 -8.22 -29.57 4.94
CA ALA A 177 -9.35 -30.27 4.32
C ALA A 177 -8.88 -31.57 3.65
N ARG A 178 -7.82 -31.51 2.84
CA ARG A 178 -7.26 -32.72 2.20
C ARG A 178 -6.84 -33.78 3.22
N PHE A 179 -6.24 -33.38 4.34
CA PHE A 179 -5.85 -34.29 5.42
C PHE A 179 -7.06 -34.98 6.05
N LEU A 180 -8.21 -34.32 6.17
CA LEU A 180 -9.44 -34.90 6.74
C LEU A 180 -10.15 -35.90 5.82
N TYR A 181 -9.93 -35.82 4.51
CA TYR A 181 -10.58 -36.69 3.51
C TYR A 181 -9.71 -37.88 3.06
N VAL A 182 -8.50 -38.02 3.60
CA VAL A 182 -7.58 -39.15 3.36
C VAL A 182 -7.52 -40.01 4.61
#